data_AF-A0A1C7MQT2-F1
#
_entry.id   AF-A0A1C7MQT2-F1
#
_cell.length_a   1.000
_cell.length_b   1.000
_cell.length_c   1.000
_cell.angle_alpha   90.00
_cell.angle_beta   90.00
_cell.angle_gamma   90.00
#
_symmetry.space_group_name_H-M   'P 1'
#
loop_
_entity.id
_entity.type
_entity.pdbx_description
1 polymer ?
#
loop_
_entity_poly.entity_id
_entity_poly.type
_entity_poly.pdbx_seq_one_letter_code
_entity_poly.pdbx_strand_id
1 'polypeptide(L)'
;MIGEKSAIPDDILIETTTSALEALASLLTSVLSQDVYGSSTVEILDALATLLSRLLTTVFPLLSKPKSKRSKKARLERGLAIDNMLGLLSTTILVPLIPSFARLSVQYLSALFSDNKTSKHAQSHAVIDIRPIVFAFVDKTISVLDELVTSGGAFSINSHRHVKCLLALQSIRELAKLYPESSRGTAADMNLGETTAAGVQPPHPQPPNRLVRLAKKDAAWYLCNVLHRVLPASPESLPADPSDEQAALLEDAIYTTMSALLRCTRGTAHHKAAGALPAGGVSLGHPFCGTMGEVERGMLLAVVERLWLGM
;
A
#
# COMPACT_ATOMS: atom_id res chain seq x y z
N MET A 1 -26.11 37.95 30.48
CA MET A 1 -25.12 36.98 31.00
C MET A 1 -24.39 36.39 29.80
N ILE A 2 -23.22 36.95 29.50
CA ILE A 2 -22.35 36.45 28.43
C ILE A 2 -21.67 35.22 29.04
N GLY A 3 -22.17 34.02 28.70
CA GLY A 3 -21.59 32.77 29.16
C GLY A 3 -20.18 32.63 28.61
N GLU A 4 -19.19 32.68 29.50
CA GLU A 4 -17.82 32.27 29.22
C GLU A 4 -17.83 30.79 28.83
N LYS A 5 -18.00 30.50 27.53
CA LYS A 5 -17.80 29.16 27.00
C LYS A 5 -16.35 28.82 27.24
N SER A 6 -16.10 27.93 28.21
CA SER A 6 -14.81 27.28 28.44
C SER A 6 -14.32 26.72 27.12
N ALA A 7 -13.40 27.45 26.48
CA ALA A 7 -12.75 27.02 25.26
C ALA A 7 -11.63 26.10 25.71
N ILE A 8 -11.77 24.79 25.44
CA ILE A 8 -10.67 23.85 25.57
C ILE A 8 -9.48 24.47 24.81
N PRO A 9 -8.31 24.64 25.46
CA PRO A 9 -7.11 25.13 24.82
C PRO A 9 -6.79 24.27 23.59
N ASP A 10 -6.51 24.91 22.46
CA ASP A 10 -6.24 24.19 21.21
C ASP A 10 -5.03 23.24 21.37
N ASP A 11 -4.08 23.59 22.25
CA ASP A 11 -2.89 22.78 22.57
C ASP A 11 -3.25 21.44 23.20
N ILE A 12 -4.18 21.42 24.16
CA ILE A 12 -4.66 20.17 24.80
C ILE A 12 -5.32 19.28 23.76
N LEU A 13 -6.09 19.87 22.83
CA LEU A 13 -6.74 19.11 21.77
C LEU A 13 -5.70 18.48 20.81
N ILE A 14 -4.67 19.23 20.43
CA ILE A 14 -3.58 18.76 19.56
C ILE A 14 -2.81 17.62 20.25
N GLU A 15 -2.41 17.80 21.50
CA GLU A 15 -1.65 16.79 22.27
C GLU A 15 -2.48 15.52 22.47
N THR A 16 -3.76 15.66 22.82
CA THR A 16 -4.67 14.52 23.01
C THR A 16 -4.88 13.75 21.71
N THR A 17 -5.01 14.48 20.59
CA THR A 17 -5.23 13.87 19.26
C THR A 17 -3.98 13.14 18.77
N THR A 18 -2.81 13.74 19.00
CA THR A 18 -1.51 13.12 18.70
C THR A 18 -1.35 11.82 19.49
N SER A 19 -1.56 11.86 20.81
CA SER A 19 -1.53 10.67 21.67
C SER A 19 -2.54 9.60 21.23
N ALA A 20 -3.74 10.01 20.81
CA ALA A 20 -4.75 9.09 20.30
C ALA A 20 -4.33 8.42 18.99
N LEU A 21 -3.72 9.15 18.06
CA LEU A 21 -3.18 8.60 16.80
C LEU A 21 -2.05 7.59 17.08
N GLU A 22 -1.14 7.91 17.99
CA GLU A 22 -0.07 6.99 18.40
C GLU A 22 -0.61 5.71 19.04
N ALA A 23 -1.61 5.84 19.92
CA ALA A 23 -2.27 4.69 20.54
C ALA A 23 -2.97 3.81 19.49
N LEU A 24 -3.70 4.41 18.54
CA LEU A 24 -4.33 3.69 17.43
C LEU A 24 -3.29 2.98 16.55
N ALA A 25 -2.17 3.63 16.25
CA ALA A 25 -1.07 3.05 15.47
C ALA A 25 -0.43 1.85 16.19
N SER A 26 -0.21 1.96 17.49
CA SER A 26 0.34 0.88 18.32
C SER A 26 -0.59 -0.33 18.36
N LEU A 27 -1.89 -0.11 18.59
CA LEU A 27 -2.91 -1.16 18.58
C LEU A 27 -3.01 -1.83 17.21
N LEU A 28 -3.03 -1.05 16.13
CA LEU A 28 -3.08 -1.58 14.77
C LEU A 28 -1.85 -2.44 14.45
N THR A 29 -0.66 -1.97 14.84
CA THR A 29 0.59 -2.72 14.66
C THR A 29 0.57 -4.04 15.43
N SER A 30 0.06 -4.02 16.66
CA SER A 30 -0.12 -5.22 17.48
C SER A 30 -1.07 -6.23 16.83
N VAL A 31 -2.24 -5.77 16.37
CA VAL A 31 -3.25 -6.60 15.70
C VAL A 31 -2.71 -7.22 14.43
N LEU A 32 -2.04 -6.44 13.58
CA LEU A 32 -1.53 -6.94 12.30
C LEU A 32 -0.36 -7.92 12.48
N SER A 33 0.40 -7.81 13.57
CA SER A 33 1.56 -8.66 13.83
C SER A 33 1.22 -10.06 14.31
N GLN A 34 -0.05 -10.39 14.51
CA GLN A 34 -0.50 -11.74 14.86
C GLN A 34 -0.35 -12.69 13.67
N ASP A 35 -0.03 -13.96 13.94
CA ASP A 35 0.07 -15.01 12.92
C ASP A 35 -1.28 -15.67 12.61
N VAL A 36 -2.22 -15.62 13.55
CA VAL A 36 -3.55 -16.21 13.45
C VAL A 36 -4.59 -15.16 13.81
N TYR A 37 -5.57 -14.98 12.93
CA TYR A 37 -6.63 -14.00 13.10
C TYR A 37 -7.94 -14.67 13.53
N GLY A 38 -8.53 -14.14 14.61
CA GLY A 38 -9.82 -14.57 15.15
C GLY A 38 -10.94 -13.59 14.78
N SER A 39 -12.18 -13.91 15.16
CA SER A 39 -13.32 -13.00 14.97
C SER A 39 -13.14 -11.69 15.75
N SER A 40 -12.49 -11.76 16.91
CA SER A 40 -12.14 -10.58 17.70
C SER A 40 -11.19 -9.62 16.94
N THR A 41 -10.28 -10.13 16.11
CA THR A 41 -9.39 -9.31 15.27
C THR A 41 -10.20 -8.43 14.32
N VAL A 42 -11.25 -8.98 13.71
CA VAL A 42 -12.15 -8.26 12.80
C VAL A 42 -12.89 -7.14 13.54
N GLU A 43 -13.45 -7.44 14.70
CA GLU A 43 -14.14 -6.46 15.56
C GLU A 43 -13.21 -5.33 16.00
N ILE A 44 -11.97 -5.66 16.38
CA ILE A 44 -10.96 -4.66 16.75
C ILE A 44 -10.62 -3.77 15.55
N LEU A 45 -10.38 -4.34 14.37
CA LEU A 45 -10.06 -3.54 13.17
C LEU A 45 -11.21 -2.60 12.78
N ASP A 46 -12.46 -3.04 12.87
CA ASP A 46 -13.62 -2.19 12.59
C ASP A 46 -13.79 -1.08 13.63
N ALA A 47 -13.57 -1.40 14.91
CA ALA A 47 -13.56 -0.42 15.99
C ALA A 47 -12.45 0.63 15.77
N LEU A 48 -11.23 0.22 15.42
CA LEU A 48 -10.12 1.12 15.11
C LEU A 48 -10.44 2.01 13.90
N ALA A 49 -11.02 1.45 12.82
CA ALA A 49 -11.43 2.22 11.64
C ALA A 49 -12.47 3.28 11.99
N THR A 50 -13.43 2.93 12.85
CA THR A 50 -14.48 3.82 13.31
C THR A 50 -13.93 4.91 14.23
N LEU A 51 -13.06 4.57 15.17
CA LEU A 51 -12.40 5.53 16.06
C LEU A 51 -11.56 6.53 15.27
N LEU A 52 -10.76 6.07 14.31
CA LEU A 52 -9.96 6.94 13.46
C LEU A 52 -10.85 7.87 12.62
N SER A 53 -11.88 7.34 11.96
CA SER A 53 -12.83 8.14 11.20
C SER A 53 -13.53 9.20 12.08
N ARG A 54 -13.93 8.84 13.30
CA ARG A 54 -14.50 9.79 14.27
C ARG A 54 -13.49 10.83 14.71
N LEU A 55 -12.24 10.46 14.98
CA LEU A 55 -11.18 11.39 15.35
C LEU A 55 -10.98 12.43 14.25
N LEU A 56 -10.86 12.00 13.00
CA LEU A 56 -10.71 12.89 11.84
C LEU A 56 -11.92 13.80 11.65
N THR A 57 -13.14 13.24 11.62
CA THR A 57 -14.37 14.01 11.36
C THR A 57 -14.78 14.94 12.51
N THR A 58 -14.33 14.70 13.74
CA THR A 58 -14.68 15.54 14.89
C THR A 58 -13.59 16.54 15.23
N VAL A 59 -12.33 16.13 15.31
CA VAL A 59 -11.24 17.00 15.78
C VAL A 59 -10.80 17.96 14.68
N PHE A 60 -10.59 17.49 13.45
CA PHE A 60 -10.03 18.31 12.40
C PHE A 60 -10.90 19.52 12.05
N PRO A 61 -12.25 19.40 12.00
CA PRO A 61 -13.10 20.57 11.82
C PRO A 61 -13.03 21.56 12.99
N LEU A 62 -12.83 21.11 14.22
CA LEU A 62 -12.69 22.00 15.38
C LEU A 62 -11.41 22.83 15.31
N LEU A 63 -10.32 22.23 14.84
CA LEU A 63 -9.08 22.93 14.56
C LEU A 63 -9.23 23.82 13.32
N SER A 64 -9.90 23.37 12.27
CA SER A 64 -10.01 24.12 11.02
C SER A 64 -10.89 25.38 11.12
N LYS A 65 -11.79 25.47 12.11
CA LYS A 65 -12.70 26.62 12.25
C LYS A 65 -11.94 27.90 12.65
N PRO A 66 -12.02 28.98 11.86
CA PRO A 66 -11.43 30.26 12.25
C PRO A 66 -12.20 30.84 13.45
N LYS A 67 -11.58 30.82 14.64
CA LYS A 67 -12.10 31.58 15.79
C LYS A 67 -11.88 33.08 15.49
N SER A 68 -12.94 33.89 15.55
CA SER A 68 -12.98 35.25 14.99
C SER A 68 -11.77 36.10 15.42
N LYS A 69 -11.23 36.88 14.47
CA LYS A 69 -10.13 37.87 14.63
C LYS A 69 -8.87 37.38 15.36
N ARG A 70 -8.58 36.08 15.40
CA ARG A 70 -7.27 35.61 15.89
C ARG A 70 -6.15 36.10 14.96
N SER A 71 -5.00 36.38 15.58
CA SER A 71 -3.78 36.81 14.89
C SER A 71 -3.39 35.83 13.77
N LYS A 72 -2.85 36.34 12.65
CA LYS A 72 -2.31 35.54 11.53
C LYS A 72 -1.35 34.44 12.02
N LYS A 73 -0.58 34.74 13.08
CA LYS A 73 0.36 33.79 13.72
C LYS A 73 -0.33 32.53 14.22
N ALA A 74 -1.43 32.66 14.97
CA ALA A 74 -2.17 31.53 15.52
C ALA A 74 -2.82 30.65 14.44
N ARG A 75 -3.17 31.23 13.28
CA ARG A 75 -3.68 30.47 12.13
C ARG A 75 -2.57 29.60 11.51
N LEU A 76 -1.36 30.16 11.37
CA LEU A 76 -0.21 29.44 10.84
C LEU A 76 0.20 28.28 11.75
N GLU A 77 0.33 28.54 13.05
CA GLU A 77 0.64 27.50 14.05
C GLU A 77 -0.36 26.35 14.02
N ARG A 78 -1.65 26.68 13.84
CA ARG A 78 -2.68 25.66 13.74
C ARG A 78 -2.63 24.87 12.44
N GLY A 79 -2.31 25.51 11.32
CA GLY A 79 -2.07 24.82 10.05
C GLY A 79 -0.95 23.80 10.20
N LEU A 80 0.19 24.22 10.77
CA LEU A 80 1.33 23.35 11.06
C LEU A 80 0.97 22.18 11.98
N ALA A 81 0.12 22.41 13.00
CA ALA A 81 -0.34 21.33 13.86
C ALA A 81 -1.19 20.29 13.12
N ILE A 82 -2.09 20.74 12.22
CA ILE A 82 -2.88 19.84 11.37
C ILE A 82 -1.96 19.03 10.45
N ASP A 83 -0.97 19.70 9.84
CA ASP A 83 0.00 19.07 8.95
C ASP A 83 0.83 18.01 9.69
N ASN A 84 1.27 18.30 10.91
CA ASN A 84 1.98 17.34 11.76
C ASN A 84 1.13 16.12 12.10
N MET A 85 -0.16 16.30 12.41
CA MET A 85 -1.06 15.18 12.70
C MET A 85 -1.34 14.32 11.45
N LEU A 86 -1.44 14.94 10.26
CA LEU A 86 -1.55 14.19 9.00
C LEU A 86 -0.24 13.46 8.65
N GLY A 87 0.90 14.09 8.92
CA GLY A 87 2.21 13.45 8.85
C GLY A 87 2.26 12.23 9.76
N LEU A 88 1.80 12.35 10.99
CA LEU A 88 1.73 11.23 11.94
C LEU A 88 0.77 10.13 11.45
N LEU A 89 -0.46 10.48 11.07
CA LEU A 89 -1.45 9.56 10.51
C LEU A 89 -0.89 8.77 9.32
N SER A 90 -0.25 9.47 8.38
CA SER A 90 0.30 8.84 7.19
C SER A 90 1.47 7.92 7.54
N THR A 91 2.43 8.38 8.33
CA THR A 91 3.67 7.63 8.63
C THR A 91 3.48 6.48 9.63
N THR A 92 2.56 6.59 10.58
CA THR A 92 2.40 5.58 11.65
C THR A 92 1.24 4.62 11.43
N ILE A 93 0.23 5.01 10.64
CA ILE A 93 -0.95 4.19 10.39
C ILE A 93 -0.99 3.78 8.91
N LEU A 94 -1.16 4.73 8.00
CA LEU A 94 -1.51 4.38 6.61
C LEU A 94 -0.35 3.76 5.83
N VAL A 95 0.86 4.29 5.95
CA VAL A 95 2.06 3.77 5.26
C VAL A 95 2.39 2.35 5.71
N PRO A 96 2.40 2.00 7.02
CA PRO A 96 2.60 0.63 7.48
C PRO A 96 1.51 -0.37 7.06
N LEU A 97 0.28 0.09 6.79
CA LEU A 97 -0.78 -0.79 6.26
C LEU A 97 -0.47 -1.31 4.85
N ILE A 98 0.19 -0.50 4.01
CA ILE A 98 0.50 -0.86 2.63
C ILE A 98 1.38 -2.13 2.51
N PRO A 99 2.56 -2.24 3.14
CA PRO A 99 3.37 -3.47 3.08
C PRO A 99 2.68 -4.66 3.77
N SER A 100 1.71 -4.42 4.66
CA SER A 100 1.01 -5.51 5.35
C SER A 100 0.22 -6.40 4.38
N PHE A 101 -0.29 -5.88 3.26
CA PHE A 101 -1.04 -6.68 2.28
C PHE A 101 -0.25 -7.89 1.77
N ALA A 102 1.05 -7.72 1.49
CA ALA A 102 1.90 -8.81 1.04
C ALA A 102 2.01 -9.92 2.09
N ARG A 103 2.26 -9.54 3.36
CA ARG A 103 2.33 -10.49 4.48
C ARG A 103 0.99 -11.20 4.70
N LEU A 104 -0.10 -10.44 4.75
CA LEU A 104 -1.44 -10.97 4.97
C LEU A 104 -1.87 -11.94 3.87
N SER A 105 -1.52 -11.65 2.61
CA SER A 105 -1.78 -12.53 1.46
C SER A 105 -1.07 -13.88 1.61
N VAL A 106 0.20 -13.86 2.02
CA VAL A 106 0.98 -15.08 2.25
C VAL A 106 0.39 -15.87 3.42
N GLN A 107 0.11 -15.21 4.55
CA GLN A 107 -0.45 -15.86 5.75
C GLN A 107 -1.80 -16.52 5.45
N TYR A 108 -2.73 -15.77 4.87
CA TYR A 108 -4.07 -16.28 4.55
C TYR A 108 -4.02 -17.49 3.60
N LEU A 109 -3.28 -17.39 2.50
CA LEU A 109 -3.18 -18.49 1.54
C LEU A 109 -2.43 -19.69 2.13
N SER A 110 -1.40 -19.45 2.95
CA SER A 110 -0.70 -20.52 3.66
C SER A 110 -1.65 -21.25 4.60
N ALA A 111 -2.47 -20.54 5.37
CA ALA A 111 -3.46 -21.15 6.25
C ALA A 111 -4.54 -21.91 5.47
N LEU A 112 -5.01 -21.37 4.33
CA LEU A 112 -6.03 -22.00 3.48
C LEU A 112 -5.55 -23.30 2.83
N PHE A 113 -4.27 -23.36 2.42
CA PHE A 113 -3.67 -24.50 1.74
C PHE A 113 -2.77 -25.37 2.64
N SER A 114 -2.67 -25.05 3.94
CA SER A 114 -2.07 -25.94 4.94
C SER A 114 -3.02 -27.11 5.18
N ASP A 115 -3.02 -27.99 4.19
CA ASP A 115 -3.82 -29.18 4.07
C ASP A 115 -3.77 -29.98 5.39
N ASN A 116 -4.95 -30.16 6.03
CA ASN A 116 -5.22 -30.90 7.27
C ASN A 116 -4.91 -32.42 7.13
N LYS A 117 -3.71 -32.78 6.67
CA LYS A 117 -3.39 -34.14 6.19
C LYS A 117 -3.37 -35.22 7.26
N THR A 118 -3.45 -34.89 8.55
CA THR A 118 -3.26 -35.90 9.61
C THR A 118 -4.21 -35.82 10.80
N SER A 119 -5.09 -34.83 10.89
CA SER A 119 -5.93 -34.66 12.09
C SER A 119 -7.39 -34.99 11.81
N LYS A 120 -7.80 -36.22 12.14
CA LYS A 120 -9.21 -36.67 12.07
C LYS A 120 -10.13 -36.01 13.11
N HIS A 121 -9.62 -35.16 14.01
CA HIS A 121 -10.39 -34.61 15.13
C HIS A 121 -10.19 -33.11 15.42
N ALA A 122 -9.45 -32.35 14.62
CA ALA A 122 -9.37 -30.90 14.82
C ALA A 122 -10.58 -30.21 14.17
N GLN A 123 -11.44 -29.60 14.99
CA GLN A 123 -12.42 -28.61 14.54
C GLN A 123 -11.69 -27.59 13.66
N SER A 124 -12.03 -27.54 12.37
CA SER A 124 -11.48 -26.55 11.45
C SER A 124 -12.02 -25.18 11.83
N HIS A 125 -11.27 -24.43 12.62
CA HIS A 125 -11.53 -23.00 12.73
C HIS A 125 -11.43 -22.40 11.33
N ALA A 126 -12.53 -21.79 10.85
CA ALA A 126 -12.55 -21.14 9.55
C ALA A 126 -11.45 -20.07 9.54
N VAL A 127 -10.54 -20.15 8.57
CA VAL A 127 -9.49 -19.13 8.40
C VAL A 127 -10.17 -17.82 8.04
N ILE A 128 -10.03 -16.82 8.90
CA ILE A 128 -10.65 -15.50 8.71
C ILE A 128 -9.74 -14.65 7.82
N ASP A 129 -10.32 -14.10 6.75
CA ASP A 129 -9.62 -13.17 5.86
C ASP A 129 -9.80 -11.72 6.33
N ILE A 130 -8.72 -11.11 6.82
CA ILE A 130 -8.74 -9.72 7.26
C ILE A 130 -8.31 -8.71 6.17
N ARG A 131 -7.83 -9.17 5.01
CA ARG A 131 -7.30 -8.28 3.96
C ARG A 131 -8.36 -7.29 3.44
N PRO A 132 -9.62 -7.68 3.19
CA PRO A 132 -10.65 -6.73 2.76
C PRO A 132 -10.93 -5.64 3.81
N ILE A 133 -10.83 -5.98 5.10
CA ILE A 133 -11.07 -5.05 6.21
C ILE A 133 -9.91 -4.04 6.29
N VAL A 134 -8.66 -4.50 6.15
CA VAL A 134 -7.49 -3.61 6.11
C VAL A 134 -7.57 -2.67 4.91
N PHE A 135 -8.01 -3.16 3.75
CA PHE A 135 -8.25 -2.31 2.58
C PHE A 135 -9.37 -1.29 2.83
N ALA A 136 -10.51 -1.72 3.37
CA ALA A 136 -11.61 -0.85 3.73
C ALA A 136 -11.20 0.22 4.76
N PHE A 137 -10.29 -0.11 5.69
CA PHE A 137 -9.71 0.85 6.63
C PHE A 137 -8.97 1.99 5.89
N VAL A 138 -8.07 1.63 4.96
CA VAL A 138 -7.31 2.61 4.16
C VAL A 138 -8.27 3.45 3.31
N ASP A 139 -9.20 2.81 2.61
CA ASP A 139 -10.15 3.49 1.73
C ASP A 139 -11.09 4.45 2.48
N LYS A 140 -11.64 4.00 3.61
CA LYS A 140 -12.48 4.84 4.49
C LYS A 140 -11.70 6.04 5.01
N THR A 141 -10.44 5.86 5.39
CA THR A 141 -9.60 6.96 5.88
C THR A 141 -9.36 7.98 4.78
N ILE A 142 -8.98 7.55 3.57
CA ILE A 142 -8.78 8.44 2.42
C ILE A 142 -10.10 9.16 2.07
N SER A 143 -11.23 8.46 2.10
CA SER A 143 -12.55 9.05 1.82
C SER A 143 -12.93 10.14 2.82
N VAL A 144 -12.64 9.94 4.10
CA VAL A 144 -12.86 10.98 5.13
C VAL A 144 -11.95 12.18 4.89
N LEU A 145 -10.69 11.97 4.48
CA LEU A 145 -9.80 13.08 4.14
C LEU A 145 -10.27 13.84 2.89
N ASP A 146 -10.77 13.15 1.86
CA ASP A 146 -11.39 13.76 0.67
C ASP A 146 -12.60 14.63 1.06
N GLU A 147 -13.46 14.13 1.95
CA GLU A 147 -14.63 14.86 2.46
C GLU A 147 -14.21 16.11 3.26
N LEU A 148 -13.17 16.00 4.09
CA LEU A 148 -12.65 17.14 4.85
C LEU A 148 -12.11 18.25 3.95
N VAL A 149 -11.46 17.90 2.83
CA VAL A 149 -11.01 18.88 1.82
C VAL A 149 -12.18 19.57 1.15
N THR A 150 -13.15 18.79 0.67
CA THR A 150 -14.32 19.31 -0.07
C THR A 150 -15.27 20.14 0.79
N SER A 151 -15.28 19.91 2.10
CA SER A 151 -16.09 20.67 3.07
C SER A 151 -15.66 22.14 3.26
N GLY A 152 -14.58 22.59 2.61
CA GLY A 152 -14.15 24.00 2.62
C GLY A 152 -13.54 24.45 3.96
N GLY A 153 -13.12 23.50 4.81
CA GLY A 153 -12.38 23.79 6.03
C GLY A 153 -10.99 24.37 5.74
N ALA A 154 -10.34 24.95 6.75
CA ALA A 154 -8.91 25.31 6.70
C ALA A 154 -7.95 24.10 6.59
N PHE A 155 -8.48 22.95 6.17
CA PHE A 155 -7.72 21.75 5.86
C PHE A 155 -6.91 22.02 4.60
N SER A 156 -5.59 21.96 4.72
CA SER A 156 -4.68 22.28 3.64
C SER A 156 -4.79 21.22 2.54
N ILE A 157 -5.22 21.64 1.34
CA ILE A 157 -5.23 20.81 0.12
C ILE A 157 -3.83 20.19 -0.08
N ASN A 158 -2.78 20.95 0.23
CA ASN A 158 -1.39 20.51 0.08
C ASN A 158 -1.07 19.33 1.00
N SER A 159 -1.56 19.37 2.25
CA SER A 159 -1.29 18.31 3.23
C SER A 159 -2.06 17.04 2.92
N HIS A 160 -3.29 17.18 2.42
CA HIS A 160 -4.05 16.07 1.86
C HIS A 160 -3.33 15.42 0.66
N ARG A 161 -2.90 16.24 -0.31
CA ARG A 161 -2.14 15.80 -1.47
C ARG A 161 -0.87 15.07 -1.02
N HIS A 162 -0.15 15.62 -0.04
CA HIS A 162 1.04 15.01 0.53
C HIS A 162 0.77 13.60 1.11
N VAL A 163 -0.32 13.41 1.87
CA VAL A 163 -0.71 12.08 2.37
C VAL A 163 -0.93 11.11 1.20
N LYS A 164 -1.70 11.50 0.18
CA LYS A 164 -1.94 10.66 -1.01
C LYS A 164 -0.65 10.32 -1.75
N CYS A 165 0.24 11.29 -1.90
CA CYS A 165 1.55 11.13 -2.51
C CYS A 165 2.42 10.10 -1.77
N LEU A 166 2.47 10.15 -0.44
CA LEU A 166 3.19 9.16 0.37
C LEU A 166 2.64 7.75 0.19
N LEU A 167 1.31 7.60 0.16
CA LEU A 167 0.67 6.30 -0.06
C LEU A 167 0.91 5.77 -1.47
N ALA A 168 0.89 6.64 -2.49
CA ALA A 168 1.21 6.27 -3.87
C ALA A 168 2.65 5.75 -3.98
N LEU A 169 3.62 6.51 -3.45
CA LEU A 169 5.02 6.09 -3.42
C LEU A 169 5.20 4.77 -2.70
N GLN A 170 4.61 4.62 -1.52
CA GLN A 170 4.75 3.38 -0.76
C GLN A 170 4.15 2.20 -1.51
N SER A 171 2.97 2.36 -2.11
CA SER A 171 2.31 1.29 -2.88
C SER A 171 3.15 0.86 -4.07
N ILE A 172 3.78 1.80 -4.77
CA ILE A 172 4.68 1.53 -5.89
C ILE A 172 5.97 0.86 -5.46
N ARG A 173 6.57 1.28 -4.34
CA ARG A 173 7.75 0.63 -3.78
C ARG A 173 7.46 -0.82 -3.42
N GLU A 174 6.31 -1.10 -2.81
CA GLU A 174 5.89 -2.46 -2.52
C GLU A 174 5.61 -3.27 -3.79
N LEU A 175 4.98 -2.68 -4.82
CA LEU A 175 4.85 -3.32 -6.13
C LEU A 175 6.20 -3.66 -6.75
N ALA A 176 7.17 -2.74 -6.71
CA ALA A 176 8.53 -2.98 -7.19
C ALA A 176 9.22 -4.12 -6.43
N LYS A 177 9.05 -4.20 -5.10
CA LYS A 177 9.55 -5.32 -4.28
C LYS A 177 8.92 -6.66 -4.65
N LEU A 178 7.63 -6.67 -5.01
CA LEU A 178 6.98 -7.89 -5.47
C LEU A 178 7.59 -8.40 -6.78
N TYR A 179 8.01 -7.51 -7.69
CA TYR A 179 8.59 -7.84 -8.99
C TYR A 179 10.01 -7.28 -9.08
N PRO A 180 10.98 -7.85 -8.33
CA PRO A 180 12.36 -7.40 -8.44
C PRO A 180 12.78 -7.53 -9.89
N GLU A 181 13.41 -6.49 -10.42
CA GLU A 181 14.05 -6.58 -11.73
C GLU A 181 14.95 -7.80 -11.66
N SER A 182 14.68 -8.81 -12.48
CA SER A 182 15.59 -9.94 -12.63
C SER A 182 16.86 -9.33 -13.17
N SER A 183 17.76 -8.96 -12.25
CA SER A 183 19.00 -8.26 -12.53
C SER A 183 19.61 -9.03 -13.66
N ARG A 184 19.57 -8.44 -14.86
CA ARG A 184 19.92 -9.11 -16.11
C ARG A 184 21.28 -9.68 -15.86
N GLY A 185 21.34 -10.99 -15.63
CA GLY A 185 22.53 -11.64 -15.12
C GLY A 185 23.68 -11.12 -15.94
N THR A 186 24.58 -10.37 -15.30
CA THR A 186 25.74 -9.80 -15.95
C THR A 186 26.47 -11.01 -16.49
N ALA A 187 26.33 -11.27 -17.79
CA ALA A 187 26.78 -12.49 -18.46
C ALA A 187 28.31 -12.60 -18.50
N ALA A 188 29.01 -11.84 -17.65
CA ALA A 188 30.44 -11.68 -17.59
C ALA A 188 31.14 -12.70 -16.67
N ASP A 189 30.42 -13.39 -15.77
CA ASP A 189 31.06 -14.32 -14.80
C ASP A 189 30.86 -15.82 -15.10
N MET A 190 30.33 -16.20 -16.27
CA MET A 190 30.17 -17.64 -16.63
C MET A 190 31.40 -18.27 -17.31
N ASN A 191 32.57 -17.65 -17.20
CA ASN A 191 33.83 -18.30 -17.55
C ASN A 191 34.65 -18.56 -16.29
N LEU A 192 34.48 -19.74 -15.69
CA LEU A 192 35.58 -20.68 -15.44
C LEU A 192 34.98 -22.02 -15.00
N GLY A 193 35.23 -23.04 -15.83
CA GLY A 193 34.57 -24.33 -15.71
C GLY A 193 35.05 -25.19 -14.54
N GLU A 194 34.19 -26.10 -14.12
CA GLU A 194 34.63 -27.41 -13.64
C GLU A 194 33.51 -28.43 -13.86
N THR A 195 33.67 -29.20 -14.93
CA THR A 195 32.88 -30.38 -15.27
C THR A 195 33.11 -31.48 -14.23
N THR A 196 32.15 -31.68 -13.33
CA THR A 196 32.03 -32.93 -12.56
C THR A 196 30.69 -33.58 -12.84
N ALA A 197 30.75 -34.66 -13.62
CA ALA A 197 29.64 -35.50 -14.00
C ALA A 197 29.33 -36.51 -12.87
N ALA A 198 28.33 -36.24 -12.02
CA ALA A 198 27.74 -37.27 -11.16
C ALA A 198 26.34 -36.88 -10.65
N GLY A 199 25.34 -37.72 -10.95
CA GLY A 199 24.12 -37.83 -10.15
C GLY A 199 22.92 -37.00 -10.61
N VAL A 200 22.18 -37.50 -11.61
CA VAL A 200 20.83 -37.01 -11.96
C VAL A 200 19.86 -37.44 -10.86
N GLN A 201 19.58 -36.57 -9.89
CA GLN A 201 18.41 -36.73 -9.02
C GLN A 201 17.15 -36.20 -9.73
N PRO A 202 16.01 -36.90 -9.64
CA PRO A 202 14.75 -36.44 -10.22
C PRO A 202 14.28 -35.16 -9.51
N PRO A 203 13.77 -34.16 -10.25
CA PRO A 203 13.31 -32.90 -9.68
C PRO A 203 12.10 -33.14 -8.76
N HIS A 204 12.31 -32.96 -7.46
CA HIS A 204 11.26 -32.98 -6.45
C HIS A 204 10.17 -31.93 -6.83
N PRO A 205 8.86 -32.21 -6.65
CA PRO A 205 7.82 -31.23 -6.92
C PRO A 205 8.05 -30.02 -6.02
N GLN A 206 8.09 -28.81 -6.57
CA GLN A 206 8.18 -27.57 -5.79
C GLN A 206 6.78 -26.95 -5.62
N PRO A 207 5.97 -27.39 -4.64
CA PRO A 207 4.72 -26.74 -4.28
C PRO A 207 4.83 -25.32 -3.67
N PRO A 208 5.94 -24.86 -3.03
CA PRO A 208 5.94 -23.52 -2.42
C PRO A 208 5.86 -22.38 -3.46
N ASN A 209 6.29 -22.62 -4.70
CA ASN A 209 6.32 -21.57 -5.72
C ASN A 209 4.94 -21.12 -6.20
N ARG A 210 3.93 -22.01 -6.19
CA ARG A 210 2.58 -21.65 -6.66
C ARG A 210 1.87 -20.75 -5.66
N LEU A 211 1.98 -21.06 -4.36
CA LEU A 211 1.36 -20.28 -3.31
C LEU A 211 1.97 -18.87 -3.23
N VAL A 212 3.30 -18.78 -3.28
CA VAL A 212 4.00 -17.48 -3.30
C VAL A 212 3.58 -16.65 -4.51
N ARG A 213 3.43 -17.26 -5.69
CA ARG A 213 2.91 -16.57 -6.88
C ARG A 213 1.48 -16.06 -6.68
N LEU A 214 0.60 -16.86 -6.07
CA LEU A 214 -0.78 -16.44 -5.82
C LEU A 214 -0.84 -15.30 -4.79
N ALA A 215 -0.08 -15.39 -3.70
CA ALA A 215 0.03 -14.33 -2.70
C ALA A 215 0.55 -13.03 -3.30
N LYS A 216 1.53 -13.12 -4.21
CA LYS A 216 2.06 -11.98 -4.95
C LYS A 216 1.01 -11.33 -5.87
N LYS A 217 0.17 -12.13 -6.56
CA LYS A 217 -0.93 -11.60 -7.39
C LYS A 217 -1.96 -10.86 -6.55
N ASP A 218 -2.34 -11.46 -5.43
CA ASP A 218 -3.31 -10.90 -4.50
C ASP A 218 -2.80 -9.58 -3.90
N ALA A 219 -1.56 -9.56 -3.40
CA ALA A 219 -0.92 -8.34 -2.91
C ALA A 219 -0.86 -7.25 -3.99
N ALA A 220 -0.49 -7.61 -5.23
CA ALA A 220 -0.48 -6.66 -6.35
C ALA A 220 -1.88 -6.07 -6.61
N TRP A 221 -2.94 -6.85 -6.50
CA TRP A 221 -4.32 -6.36 -6.64
C TRP A 221 -4.64 -5.29 -5.58
N TYR A 222 -4.35 -5.53 -4.30
CA TYR A 222 -4.58 -4.54 -3.24
C TYR A 222 -3.76 -3.26 -3.45
N LEU A 223 -2.48 -3.38 -3.80
CA LEU A 223 -1.61 -2.23 -4.04
C LEU A 223 -2.08 -1.39 -5.24
N CYS A 224 -2.55 -2.04 -6.32
CA CYS A 224 -3.14 -1.33 -7.46
C CYS A 224 -4.43 -0.61 -7.08
N ASN A 225 -5.29 -1.22 -6.25
CA ASN A 225 -6.51 -0.56 -5.77
C ASN A 225 -6.20 0.65 -4.87
N VAL A 226 -5.19 0.57 -4.01
CA VAL A 226 -4.73 1.73 -3.23
C VAL A 226 -4.29 2.84 -4.18
N LEU A 227 -3.50 2.51 -5.21
CA LEU A 227 -3.05 3.48 -6.22
C LEU A 227 -4.21 4.13 -6.97
N HIS A 228 -5.21 3.36 -7.39
CA HIS A 228 -6.41 3.90 -7.99
C HIS A 228 -7.12 4.91 -7.07
N ARG A 229 -7.08 4.70 -5.75
CA ARG A 229 -7.72 5.59 -4.79
C ARG A 229 -6.94 6.89 -4.55
N VAL A 230 -5.61 6.81 -4.51
CA VAL A 230 -4.76 7.95 -4.13
C VAL A 230 -4.29 8.79 -5.32
N LEU A 231 -4.24 8.23 -6.52
CA LEU A 231 -3.89 8.98 -7.72
C LEU A 231 -5.05 9.89 -8.16
N PRO A 232 -4.75 11.11 -8.66
CA PRO A 232 -5.76 12.04 -9.11
C PRO A 232 -6.60 11.43 -10.23
N ALA A 233 -7.92 11.68 -10.19
CA ALA A 233 -8.86 11.19 -11.20
C ALA A 233 -9.12 12.22 -12.31
N SER A 234 -8.80 13.48 -12.06
CA SER A 234 -9.08 14.60 -12.94
C SER A 234 -7.85 15.50 -13.03
N PRO A 235 -7.53 15.99 -14.23
CA PRO A 235 -6.54 17.02 -14.43
C PRO A 235 -7.11 18.33 -13.92
N GLU A 236 -7.05 18.54 -12.61
CA GLU A 236 -7.37 19.85 -12.06
C GLU A 236 -6.30 20.83 -12.54
N SER A 237 -6.75 21.78 -13.37
CA SER A 237 -5.99 22.92 -13.89
C SER A 237 -5.65 23.91 -12.77
N LEU A 238 -5.01 23.43 -11.70
CA LEU A 238 -4.54 24.30 -10.63
C LEU A 238 -3.30 25.06 -11.13
N PRO A 239 -3.22 26.37 -10.83
CA PRO A 239 -2.06 27.17 -11.21
C PRO A 239 -0.81 26.57 -10.57
N ALA A 240 0.22 26.37 -11.39
CA ALA A 240 1.52 25.87 -10.96
C ALA A 240 2.06 26.74 -9.81
N ASP A 241 1.94 26.24 -8.58
CA ASP A 241 2.52 26.88 -7.41
C ASP A 241 4.00 26.45 -7.40
N PRO A 242 4.99 27.34 -7.23
CA PRO A 242 6.39 26.94 -7.08
C PRO A 242 6.64 25.88 -5.97
N SER A 243 5.70 25.68 -5.05
CA SER A 243 5.68 24.52 -4.14
C SER A 243 5.50 23.15 -4.83
N ASP A 244 5.21 23.11 -6.13
CA ASP A 244 4.94 21.89 -6.92
C ASP A 244 6.20 21.09 -7.28
N GLU A 245 7.42 21.60 -7.03
CA GLU A 245 8.64 20.86 -7.35
C GLU A 245 8.68 19.48 -6.67
N GLN A 246 8.28 19.40 -5.40
CA GLN A 246 8.23 18.12 -4.69
C GLN A 246 7.16 17.18 -5.27
N ALA A 247 6.04 17.73 -5.73
CA ALA A 247 5.00 16.95 -6.37
C ALA A 247 5.46 16.40 -7.72
N ALA A 248 6.17 17.22 -8.52
CA ALA A 248 6.74 16.81 -9.79
C ALA A 248 7.80 15.71 -9.63
N LEU A 249 8.72 15.84 -8.65
CA LEU A 249 9.71 14.80 -8.35
C LEU A 249 9.07 13.48 -7.93
N LEU A 250 7.97 13.57 -7.17
CA LEU A 250 7.22 12.40 -6.74
C LEU A 250 6.51 11.72 -7.92
N GLU A 251 5.93 12.51 -8.80
CA GLU A 251 5.30 12.03 -10.02
C GLU A 251 6.31 11.34 -10.94
N ASP A 252 7.48 11.94 -11.13
CA ASP A 252 8.58 11.34 -11.89
C ASP A 252 9.03 9.99 -11.29
N ALA A 253 9.14 9.90 -9.96
CA ALA A 253 9.45 8.64 -9.27
C ALA A 253 8.35 7.58 -9.48
N ILE A 254 7.08 7.98 -9.45
CA ILE A 254 5.92 7.12 -9.75
C ILE A 254 6.02 6.59 -11.20
N TYR A 255 6.22 7.46 -12.19
CA TYR A 255 6.32 7.08 -13.60
C TYR A 255 7.53 6.20 -13.88
N THR A 256 8.69 6.57 -13.36
CA THR A 256 9.93 5.82 -13.56
C THR A 256 9.77 4.40 -13.06
N THR A 257 9.18 4.21 -11.88
CA THR A 257 8.96 2.88 -11.31
C THR A 257 7.89 2.09 -12.06
N MET A 258 6.78 2.73 -12.47
CA MET A 258 5.75 2.07 -13.27
C MET A 258 6.28 1.64 -14.65
N SER A 259 7.08 2.50 -15.29
CA SER A 259 7.75 2.21 -16.56
C SER A 259 8.71 1.02 -16.43
N ALA A 260 9.48 0.96 -15.34
CA ALA A 260 10.33 -0.18 -15.01
C ALA A 260 9.50 -1.48 -14.85
N LEU A 261 8.44 -1.44 -14.03
CA LEU A 261 7.53 -2.57 -13.83
C LEU A 261 6.89 -3.07 -15.13
N LEU A 262 6.46 -2.16 -16.01
CA LEU A 262 5.89 -2.51 -17.31
C LEU A 262 6.94 -3.12 -18.25
N ARG A 263 8.19 -2.67 -18.22
CA ARG A 263 9.28 -3.28 -19.02
C ARG A 263 9.53 -4.72 -18.59
N CYS A 264 9.42 -5.04 -17.30
CA CYS A 264 9.52 -6.41 -16.79
C CYS A 264 8.44 -7.35 -17.36
N THR A 265 7.30 -6.82 -17.85
CA THR A 265 6.22 -7.64 -18.42
C THR A 265 6.43 -8.07 -19.86
N ARG A 266 7.24 -7.34 -20.66
CA ARG A 266 7.38 -7.57 -22.12
C ARG A 266 8.18 -8.82 -22.49
N GLY A 267 9.04 -9.31 -21.59
CA GLY A 267 9.96 -10.43 -21.90
C GLY A 267 9.29 -11.78 -22.15
N THR A 268 8.04 -11.97 -21.75
CA THR A 268 7.34 -13.27 -21.84
C THR A 268 6.75 -13.55 -23.23
N ALA A 269 6.37 -12.52 -23.99
CA ALA A 269 5.70 -12.70 -25.28
C ALA A 269 6.64 -13.20 -26.39
N HIS A 270 7.91 -12.79 -26.37
CA HIS A 270 8.86 -13.11 -27.45
C HIS A 270 9.39 -14.55 -27.40
N HIS A 271 9.41 -15.20 -26.24
CA HIS A 271 9.85 -16.60 -26.13
C HIS A 271 8.85 -17.60 -26.74
N LYS A 272 7.57 -17.23 -26.92
CA LYS A 272 6.56 -18.13 -27.49
C LYS A 272 6.52 -18.10 -29.02
N ALA A 273 7.03 -17.03 -29.65
CA ALA A 273 7.03 -16.85 -31.11
C ALA A 273 8.34 -17.32 -31.78
N ALA A 274 9.45 -17.35 -31.04
CA ALA A 274 10.75 -17.79 -31.54
C ALA A 274 11.02 -19.26 -31.18
N GLY A 275 10.59 -20.19 -32.04
CA GLY A 275 11.23 -21.51 -32.09
C GLY A 275 10.30 -22.72 -32.00
N ALA A 276 9.60 -23.01 -33.11
CA ALA A 276 9.44 -24.38 -33.56
C ALA A 276 10.81 -24.90 -34.10
N LEU A 277 11.84 -24.92 -33.24
CA LEU A 277 13.15 -25.50 -33.56
C LEU A 277 13.21 -26.95 -33.08
N PRO A 278 13.88 -27.83 -33.83
CA PRO A 278 13.82 -29.27 -33.66
C PRO A 278 14.48 -29.73 -32.35
N ALA A 279 13.88 -30.78 -31.80
CA ALA A 279 14.14 -31.40 -30.51
C ALA A 279 15.63 -31.68 -30.22
N GLY A 280 16.10 -31.30 -29.02
CA GLY A 280 17.37 -31.82 -28.50
C GLY A 280 17.97 -31.07 -27.29
N GLY A 281 17.66 -29.80 -27.10
CA GLY A 281 18.21 -29.01 -26.00
C GLY A 281 17.38 -29.13 -24.73
N VAL A 282 17.83 -29.94 -23.76
CA VAL A 282 17.28 -29.93 -22.40
C VAL A 282 17.63 -28.58 -21.76
N SER A 283 16.72 -27.62 -21.83
CA SER A 283 16.86 -26.33 -21.18
C SER A 283 16.85 -26.56 -19.66
N LEU A 284 18.05 -26.61 -19.07
CA LEU A 284 18.23 -26.65 -17.62
C LEU A 284 17.50 -25.46 -17.01
N GLY A 285 16.49 -25.78 -16.20
CA GLY A 285 15.51 -24.82 -15.70
C GLY A 285 16.16 -23.74 -14.87
N HIS A 286 16.37 -22.57 -15.47
CA HIS A 286 16.56 -21.36 -14.68
C HIS A 286 15.32 -21.19 -13.79
N PRO A 287 15.49 -21.00 -12.47
CA PRO A 287 14.38 -20.72 -11.58
C PRO A 287 13.68 -19.47 -12.12
N PHE A 288 12.47 -19.67 -12.66
CA PHE A 288 11.65 -18.62 -13.26
C PHE A 288 11.48 -17.50 -12.24
N CYS A 289 12.32 -16.47 -12.35
CA CYS A 289 12.25 -15.27 -11.55
C CYS A 289 11.01 -14.50 -12.00
N GLY A 290 9.88 -14.82 -11.35
CA GLY A 290 8.76 -13.93 -11.07
C GLY A 290 8.20 -13.03 -12.18
N THR A 291 8.23 -13.43 -13.46
CA THR A 291 7.65 -12.64 -14.55
C THR A 291 6.18 -12.33 -14.27
N MET A 292 5.82 -11.05 -14.40
CA MET A 292 4.45 -10.57 -14.20
C MET A 292 3.51 -11.19 -15.24
N GLY A 293 2.40 -11.79 -14.78
CA GLY A 293 1.38 -12.35 -15.67
C GLY A 293 0.56 -11.28 -16.38
N GLU A 294 -0.25 -11.70 -17.36
CA GLU A 294 -1.11 -10.79 -18.14
C GLU A 294 -2.15 -10.08 -17.28
N VAL A 295 -2.72 -10.76 -16.28
CA VAL A 295 -3.70 -10.19 -15.34
C VAL A 295 -3.05 -9.07 -14.54
N GLU A 296 -1.87 -9.32 -13.96
CA GLU A 296 -1.14 -8.34 -13.17
C GLU A 296 -0.69 -7.14 -14.01
N ARG A 297 -0.29 -7.39 -15.25
CA ARG A 297 -0.01 -6.34 -16.23
C ARG A 297 -1.26 -5.51 -16.51
N GLY A 298 -2.42 -6.14 -16.70
CA GLY A 298 -3.69 -5.45 -16.90
C GLY A 298 -4.05 -4.53 -15.72
N MET A 299 -3.84 -4.99 -14.49
CA MET A 299 -4.02 -4.16 -13.28
C MET A 299 -3.09 -2.95 -13.27
N LEU A 300 -1.81 -3.12 -13.58
CA LEU A 300 -0.88 -2.00 -13.68
C LEU A 300 -1.24 -1.02 -14.80
N LEU A 301 -1.67 -1.52 -15.95
CA LEU A 301 -2.08 -0.68 -17.07
C LEU A 301 -3.30 0.17 -16.70
N ALA A 302 -4.26 -0.37 -15.94
CA ALA A 302 -5.38 0.42 -15.44
C ALA A 302 -4.93 1.57 -14.51
N VAL A 303 -3.92 1.32 -13.66
CA VAL A 303 -3.34 2.37 -12.81
C VAL A 303 -2.63 3.44 -13.66
N VAL A 304 -1.87 3.02 -14.68
CA VAL A 304 -1.17 3.94 -15.60
C VAL A 304 -2.15 4.75 -16.44
N GLU A 305 -3.22 4.13 -16.95
CA GLU A 305 -4.28 4.83 -17.66
C GLU A 305 -4.91 5.90 -16.79
N ARG A 306 -5.22 5.60 -15.53
CA ARG A 306 -5.75 6.59 -14.59
C ARG A 306 -4.77 7.72 -14.33
N LEU A 307 -3.49 7.40 -14.13
CA LEU A 307 -2.44 8.39 -13.93
C LEU A 307 -2.34 9.33 -15.15
N TRP A 308 -2.43 8.78 -16.36
CA TRP A 308 -2.37 9.53 -17.61
C TRP A 308 -3.63 10.39 -17.84
N LEU A 309 -4.82 9.86 -17.56
CA LEU A 309 -6.09 10.58 -17.74
C LEU A 309 -6.32 11.66 -16.66
N GLY A 310 -5.63 11.55 -15.52
CA GLY A 310 -5.68 12.53 -14.44
C GLY A 310 -4.73 13.72 -14.62
N MET A 311 -3.95 13.79 -15.71
CA MET A 311 -3.09 14.91 -16.12
C MET A 311 -3.68 15.68 -17.29
#